data_AF-A0AA36JEB3-F1
#
_entry.id   AF-A0AA36JEB3-F1
#
_cell.length_a   1.000
_cell.length_b   1.000
_cell.length_c   1.000
_cell.angle_alpha   90.00
_cell.angle_beta   90.00
_cell.angle_gamma   90.00
#
_symmetry.space_group_name_H-M   'P 1'
#
loop_
_entity.id
_entity.type
_entity.pdbx_description
1 polymer ?
#
loop_
_entity_poly.entity_id
_entity_poly.type
_entity_poly.pdbx_seq_one_letter_code
_entity_poly.pdbx_strand_id
1 'polypeptide(L)'
;MLESGVQYACFGNHEADVGLGALKQRLERWHERGGVWINTNMPDLLPELNLPSSASVVGLSKDGHNARQICLLGLCTKDPGLYNAPDDFGGAVYTAVECNECGLDTAKELRWRRI
;
A
#
# COMPACT_ATOMS: atom_id res chain seq x y z
N MET A 1 -3.98 6.96 -14.70
CA MET A 1 -3.00 6.84 -13.61
C MET A 1 -1.67 6.30 -14.12
N LEU A 2 -1.57 5.08 -14.67
CA LEU A 2 -0.29 4.62 -15.25
C LEU A 2 0.17 5.50 -16.43
N GLU A 3 -0.73 5.85 -17.35
CA GLU A 3 -0.44 6.76 -18.46
C GLU A 3 -0.04 8.18 -18.02
N SER A 4 -0.36 8.56 -16.79
CA SER A 4 0.05 9.82 -16.19
C SER A 4 1.31 9.69 -15.31
N GLY A 5 2.02 8.56 -15.38
CA GLY A 5 3.26 8.30 -14.66
C GLY A 5 3.11 7.81 -13.21
N VAL A 6 1.89 7.56 -12.74
CA VAL A 6 1.66 7.01 -11.40
C VAL A 6 1.87 5.50 -11.42
N GLN A 7 2.92 5.03 -10.75
CA GLN A 7 3.28 3.62 -10.69
C GLN A 7 2.91 2.95 -9.37
N TYR A 8 2.83 3.73 -8.28
CA TYR A 8 2.57 3.25 -6.93
C TYR A 8 1.32 3.90 -6.36
N ALA A 9 0.48 3.11 -5.71
CA ALA A 9 -0.69 3.55 -4.97
C ALA A 9 -0.81 2.78 -3.65
N CYS A 10 -1.63 3.26 -2.73
CA CYS A 10 -2.03 2.55 -1.53
C CYS A 10 -3.53 2.76 -1.29
N PHE A 11 -4.12 2.03 -0.35
CA PHE A 11 -5.52 2.17 0.00
C PHE A 11 -5.76 3.47 0.77
N GLY A 12 -6.79 4.21 0.37
CA GLY A 12 -7.53 5.12 1.23
C GLY A 12 -8.80 4.46 1.76
N ASN A 13 -9.53 5.16 2.62
CA ASN A 13 -10.78 4.64 3.21
C ASN A 13 -11.87 4.41 2.14
N HIS A 14 -11.93 5.24 1.10
CA HIS A 14 -12.96 5.15 0.05
C HIS A 14 -12.80 3.95 -0.89
N GLU A 15 -11.67 3.23 -0.86
CA GLU A 15 -11.59 1.92 -1.52
C GLU A 15 -12.48 0.86 -0.84
N ALA A 16 -12.99 1.11 0.37
CA ALA A 16 -14.01 0.29 1.01
C ALA A 16 -15.42 0.48 0.40
N ASP A 17 -15.68 1.62 -0.25
CA ASP A 17 -17.00 1.93 -0.82
C ASP A 17 -17.39 1.01 -1.99
N VAL A 18 -16.41 0.27 -2.53
CA VAL A 18 -16.61 -0.71 -3.58
C VAL A 18 -16.56 -2.12 -3.00
N GLY A 19 -17.43 -3.00 -3.49
CA GLY A 19 -17.43 -4.40 -3.06
C GLY A 19 -16.08 -5.08 -3.28
N LEU A 20 -15.68 -5.96 -2.36
CA LEU A 20 -14.37 -6.60 -2.32
C LEU A 20 -13.96 -7.27 -3.65
N GLY A 21 -14.92 -7.89 -4.35
CA GLY A 21 -14.67 -8.49 -5.67
C GLY A 21 -14.33 -7.47 -6.77
N ALA A 22 -14.95 -6.30 -6.74
CA ALA A 22 -14.63 -5.21 -7.67
C ALA A 22 -13.27 -4.58 -7.35
N LEU A 23 -12.96 -4.42 -6.06
CA LEU A 23 -11.64 -3.98 -5.60
C LEU A 23 -10.55 -4.94 -6.08
N LYS A 24 -10.73 -6.25 -5.86
CA LYS A 24 -9.80 -7.30 -6.32
C LYS A 24 -9.53 -7.20 -7.83
N GLN A 25 -10.58 -7.16 -8.65
CA GLN A 25 -10.43 -7.02 -10.10
C GLN A 25 -9.67 -5.74 -10.50
N ARG A 26 -9.86 -4.65 -9.75
CA ARG A 26 -9.15 -3.39 -10.00
C ARG A 26 -7.67 -3.50 -9.69
N LEU A 27 -7.32 -4.17 -8.59
CA LEU A 27 -5.93 -4.42 -8.17
C LEU A 27 -5.21 -5.36 -9.16
N GLU A 28 -5.86 -6.44 -9.58
CA GLU A 28 -5.33 -7.37 -10.59
C GLU A 28 -5.03 -6.64 -11.91
N ARG A 29 -5.99 -5.88 -12.43
CA ARG A 29 -5.79 -5.08 -13.67
C ARG A 29 -4.70 -4.01 -13.52
N TRP A 30 -4.55 -3.42 -12.33
CA TRP A 30 -3.47 -2.47 -12.05
C TRP A 30 -2.11 -3.16 -12.12
N HIS A 31 -1.99 -4.32 -11.48
CA HIS A 31 -0.79 -5.14 -11.45
C HIS A 31 -0.39 -5.66 -12.83
N GLU A 32 -1.33 -6.19 -13.60
CA GLU A 32 -1.11 -6.66 -14.98
C GLU A 32 -0.53 -5.58 -15.90
N ARG A 33 -0.85 -4.30 -15.63
CA ARG A 33 -0.34 -3.16 -16.38
C ARG A 33 0.97 -2.58 -15.82
N GLY A 34 1.59 -3.24 -14.84
CA GLY A 34 2.86 -2.85 -14.22
C GLY A 34 2.73 -1.87 -13.06
N GLY A 35 1.52 -1.61 -12.58
CA GLY A 35 1.30 -0.83 -11.37
C GLY A 35 1.55 -1.66 -10.10
N VAL A 36 1.93 -0.98 -9.02
CA VAL A 36 2.10 -1.58 -7.70
C VAL A 36 1.11 -0.94 -6.72
N TRP A 37 0.34 -1.77 -6.02
CA TRP A 37 -0.49 -1.33 -4.91
C TRP A 37 0.14 -1.80 -3.61
N ILE A 38 0.56 -0.86 -2.76
CA ILE A 38 1.30 -1.14 -1.53
C ILE A 38 0.29 -1.27 -0.38
N ASN A 39 0.40 -2.37 0.36
CA ASN A 39 -0.45 -2.69 1.51
C ASN A 39 0.42 -2.98 2.74
N THR A 40 0.83 -1.93 3.45
CA THR A 40 1.75 -2.05 4.58
C THR A 40 1.05 -2.53 5.84
N ASN A 41 -0.15 -2.04 6.16
CA ASN A 41 -0.77 -2.26 7.47
C ASN A 41 -2.05 -3.12 7.50
N MET A 42 -2.56 -3.60 6.36
CA MET A 42 -3.74 -4.48 6.30
C MET A 42 -3.40 -5.86 5.69
N PRO A 43 -2.52 -6.67 6.30
CA PRO A 43 -1.99 -7.90 5.67
C PRO A 43 -3.05 -8.95 5.34
N ASP A 44 -4.20 -8.92 6.03
CA ASP A 44 -5.30 -9.86 5.83
C ASP A 44 -6.19 -9.50 4.62
N LEU A 45 -5.99 -8.32 4.01
CA LEU A 45 -6.75 -7.91 2.83
C LEU A 45 -6.28 -8.65 1.59
N LEU A 46 -7.15 -9.49 1.03
CA LEU A 46 -6.93 -10.23 -0.23
C LEU A 46 -5.55 -10.94 -0.23
N PRO A 47 -5.28 -11.84 0.74
CA PRO A 47 -3.97 -12.45 0.92
C PRO A 47 -3.50 -13.22 -0.33
N GLU A 48 -4.44 -13.71 -1.14
CA GLU A 48 -4.14 -14.40 -2.39
C GLU A 48 -3.46 -13.50 -3.44
N LEU A 49 -3.61 -12.18 -3.35
CA LEU A 49 -2.97 -11.21 -4.25
C LEU A 49 -1.50 -10.92 -3.89
N ASN A 50 -1.04 -11.33 -2.70
CA ASN A 50 0.33 -11.11 -2.21
C ASN A 50 0.80 -9.65 -2.40
N LEU A 51 -0.05 -8.69 -2.04
CA LEU A 51 0.27 -7.26 -2.17
C LEU A 51 1.53 -6.92 -1.36
N PRO A 52 2.49 -6.17 -1.92
CA PRO A 52 3.73 -5.86 -1.23
C PRO A 52 3.49 -4.91 -0.05
N SER A 53 4.17 -5.17 1.07
CA SER A 53 4.15 -4.27 2.23
C SER A 53 4.99 -3.01 2.04
N SER A 54 5.85 -2.97 1.04
CA SER A 54 6.66 -1.81 0.68
C SER A 54 7.17 -1.89 -0.76
N ALA A 55 7.61 -0.77 -1.32
CA ALA A 55 8.33 -0.74 -2.60
C ALA A 55 9.64 0.04 -2.47
N SER A 56 10.67 -0.36 -3.22
CA SER A 56 11.93 0.39 -3.32
C SER A 56 12.05 1.01 -4.70
N VAL A 57 12.40 2.30 -4.74
CA VAL A 57 12.72 3.04 -5.97
C VAL A 57 14.06 3.74 -5.82
N VAL A 58 14.72 4.04 -6.93
CA VAL A 58 15.94 4.86 -6.93
C VAL A 58 15.56 6.28 -7.33
N GLY A 59 15.73 7.22 -6.41
CA GLY A 59 15.65 8.64 -6.69
C GLY A 59 17.01 9.19 -7.10
N LEU A 60 17.04 10.01 -8.14
CA LEU A 60 18.21 10.78 -8.55
C LEU A 60 18.06 12.23 -8.10
N SER A 61 19.16 12.86 -7.70
CA SER A 61 19.22 14.31 -7.54
C SER A 61 18.93 15.02 -8.86
N LYS A 62 18.53 16.28 -8.79
CA LYS A 62 18.18 17.09 -9.97
C LYS A 62 19.31 17.15 -11.01
N ASP A 63 20.57 17.14 -10.56
CA ASP A 63 21.76 17.13 -11.41
C ASP A 63 22.16 15.72 -11.90
N GLY A 64 21.55 14.64 -11.35
CA GLY A 64 21.85 13.25 -11.68
C GLY A 64 23.10 12.67 -11.00
N HIS A 65 23.80 13.45 -10.17
CA HIS A 65 25.09 13.04 -9.59
C HIS A 65 24.94 12.19 -8.32
N ASN A 66 23.77 12.22 -7.68
CA ASN A 66 23.48 11.47 -6.46
C ASN A 66 22.28 10.55 -6.67
N ALA A 67 22.45 9.27 -6.34
CA ALA A 67 21.36 8.31 -6.24
C ALA A 67 21.04 8.00 -4.78
N ARG A 68 19.77 7.81 -4.45
CA ARG A 68 19.30 7.32 -3.16
C ARG A 68 18.23 6.27 -3.37
N GLN A 69 18.32 5.17 -2.63
CA GLN A 69 17.20 4.25 -2.50
C GLN A 69 16.15 4.90 -1.62
N ILE A 70 14.93 4.98 -2.12
CA ILE A 70 13.74 5.49 -1.43
C ILE A 70 12.81 4.31 -1.24
N CYS A 71 12.35 4.10 -0.01
CA CYS A 71 11.31 3.12 0.25
C CYS A 71 9.95 3.81 0.42
N LEU A 72 8.93 3.24 -0.22
CA LEU A 72 7.55 3.68 -0.16
C LEU A 72 6.75 2.71 0.70
N LEU A 73 5.95 3.25 1.61
CA LEU A 73 4.98 2.54 2.43
C LEU A 73 3.57 2.96 2.01
N GLY A 74 2.61 2.05 2.11
CA GLY A 74 1.20 2.26 1.80
C GLY A 74 0.34 1.95 3.02
N LEU A 75 -0.03 2.98 3.76
CA LEU A 75 -0.81 2.86 5.00
C LEU A 75 -2.25 3.31 4.77
N CYS A 76 -3.21 2.56 5.28
CA CYS A 76 -4.63 2.91 5.29
C CYS A 76 -5.08 3.21 6.72
N THR A 77 -5.84 4.29 6.90
CA THR A 77 -6.38 4.68 8.21
C THR A 77 -7.23 3.56 8.82
N LYS A 78 -7.14 3.38 10.14
CA LYS A 78 -7.97 2.44 10.91
C LYS A 78 -9.09 3.16 11.68
N ASP A 79 -9.31 4.45 11.43
CA ASP A 79 -10.34 5.21 12.13
C ASP A 79 -11.74 4.62 11.86
N PRO A 80 -12.41 4.03 12.86
CA PRO A 80 -13.70 3.38 12.67
C PRO A 80 -14.81 4.36 12.26
N GLY A 81 -14.64 5.67 12.51
CA GLY A 81 -15.60 6.70 12.10
C GLY A 81 -15.61 6.98 10.59
N LEU A 82 -14.66 6.41 9.84
CA LEU A 82 -14.55 6.56 8.38
C LEU A 82 -15.12 5.38 7.60
N TYR A 83 -15.64 4.37 8.29
CA TYR A 83 -16.14 3.12 7.74
C TYR A 83 -17.62 2.94 8.07
N ASN A 84 -18.38 2.41 7.13
CA ASN A 84 -19.84 2.34 7.22
C ASN A 84 -20.32 0.94 7.59
N ALA A 85 -19.51 -0.09 7.33
CA ALA A 85 -19.92 -1.48 7.51
C ALA A 85 -18.82 -2.33 8.18
N PRO A 86 -19.20 -3.29 9.06
CA PRO A 86 -18.24 -4.20 9.69
C PRO A 86 -17.44 -5.07 8.70
N ASP A 87 -17.91 -5.20 7.46
CA ASP A 87 -17.28 -5.93 6.37
C ASP A 87 -16.56 -5.03 5.36
N ASP A 88 -16.36 -3.75 5.66
CA ASP A 88 -15.50 -2.86 4.87
C ASP A 88 -14.10 -3.50 4.72
N PHE A 89 -13.58 -3.54 3.49
CA PHE A 89 -12.39 -4.31 3.13
C PHE A 89 -12.46 -5.82 3.47
N GLY A 90 -13.66 -6.41 3.49
CA GLY A 90 -13.84 -7.79 3.95
C GLY A 90 -13.56 -7.97 5.45
N GLY A 91 -13.61 -6.89 6.23
CA GLY A 91 -13.27 -6.85 7.64
C GLY A 91 -11.77 -6.64 7.94
N ALA A 92 -10.90 -6.66 6.92
CA ALA A 92 -9.45 -6.57 7.09
C ALA A 92 -8.98 -5.24 7.71
N VAL A 93 -9.76 -4.17 7.58
CA VAL A 93 -9.44 -2.89 8.21
C VAL A 93 -9.47 -2.98 9.74
N TYR A 94 -10.29 -3.86 10.31
CA TYR A 94 -10.42 -4.00 11.75
C TYR A 94 -9.29 -4.84 12.37
N THR A 95 -8.65 -5.71 11.58
CA THR A 95 -7.43 -6.44 11.97
C THR A 95 -6.14 -5.71 11.60
N ALA A 96 -6.24 -4.57 10.90
CA ALA A 96 -5.11 -3.76 10.51
C ALA A 96 -4.26 -3.31 11.72
N VAL A 97 -2.96 -3.14 11.48
CA VAL A 97 -2.05 -2.51 12.46
C VAL A 97 -2.21 -0.99 12.36
N GLU A 98 -2.08 -0.29 13.49
CA GLU A 98 -2.14 1.17 13.52
C GLU A 98 -1.08 1.80 12.61
N CYS A 99 -1.46 2.85 11.86
CA CYS A 99 -0.59 3.44 10.84
C CYS A 99 0.79 3.86 11.37
N ASN A 100 0.81 4.50 12.54
CA ASN A 100 2.05 4.97 13.15
C ASN A 100 2.94 3.82 13.62
N GLU A 101 2.36 2.81 14.25
CA GLU A 101 3.07 1.61 14.72
C GLU A 101 3.65 0.85 13.53
N CYS A 102 2.80 0.50 12.56
CA CYS A 102 3.19 -0.25 11.37
C CYS A 102 4.24 0.49 10.54
N GLY A 103 4.09 1.81 10.36
CA GLY A 103 5.04 2.63 9.63
C GLY A 103 6.41 2.68 10.31
N LEU A 104 6.46 2.84 11.64
CA LEU A 104 7.71 2.85 12.40
C LEU A 104 8.40 1.49 12.37
N ASP A 105 7.66 0.41 12.56
CA ASP A 105 8.24 -0.94 12.59
C ASP A 105 8.74 -1.36 11.21
N THR A 106 7.96 -1.12 10.16
CA THR A 106 8.42 -1.35 8.78
C THR A 106 9.67 -0.52 8.46
N ALA A 107 9.73 0.74 8.88
CA ALA A 107 10.90 1.59 8.67
C ALA A 107 12.15 1.07 9.43
N LYS A 108 11.98 0.51 10.63
CA LYS A 108 13.08 -0.14 11.37
C LYS A 108 13.57 -1.36 10.60
N GLU A 109 12.69 -2.26 10.19
CA GLU A 109 13.04 -3.47 9.44
C GLU A 109 13.82 -3.15 8.16
N LEU A 110 13.37 -2.14 7.40
CA LEU A 110 14.04 -1.71 6.17
C LEU A 110 15.39 -1.05 6.41
N ARG A 111 15.57 -0.32 7.53
CA ARG A 111 16.88 0.23 7.91
C ARG A 111 17.92 -0.86 8.16
N TRP A 112 17.52 -2.03 8.65
CA TRP A 112 18.39 -3.18 8.86
C TRP A 112 18.73 -3.95 7.59
N ARG A 113 17.99 -3.76 6.48
CA ARG A 113 18.29 -4.38 5.18
C ARG A 113 19.40 -3.68 4.38
N ARG A 114 20.22 -2.83 5.02
CA ARG A 114 21.42 -2.27 4.39
C ARG A 114 22.43 -3.38 4.11
N ILE A 115 22.66 -3.63 2.82
CA ILE A 115 23.82 -4.33 2.25
C ILE A 115 25.08 -3.49 2.54
#